data_AF-A0A7C7U9Y9-F1
#
_entry.id   AF-A0A7C7U9Y9-F1
#
_cell.length_a   1.000
_cell.length_b   1.000
_cell.length_c   1.000
_cell.angle_alpha   90.00
_cell.angle_beta   90.00
_cell.angle_gamma   90.00
#
_symmetry.space_group_name_H-M   'P 1'
#
loop_
_entity.id
_entity.type
_entity.pdbx_description
1 polymer ?
#
loop_
_entity_poly.entity_id
_entity_poly.type
_entity_poly.pdbx_seq_one_letter_code
_entity_poly.pdbx_strand_id
1 'polypeptide(L)'
;MRISALFVGLVLVLAPLAATAQEIKFWKGAFDANFVIDSTFTTDGKTFEVSASGDAGPYGRAYLSYVFTDKGGDGDRGEFTGIAWTQQGEDVITATLQGIYKKDGKVFRIYSLDNVSNGNFNIVSGEADFVAKTMKFKVSELAMP
;
A
#
# COMPACT_ATOMS: atom_id res chain seq x y z
N MET A 1 -38.52 -42.30 16.35
CA MET A 1 -38.12 -40.96 16.86
C MET A 1 -36.60 -40.74 17.07
N ARG A 2 -35.72 -41.74 16.91
CA ARG A 2 -34.27 -41.57 17.15
C ARG A 2 -33.40 -41.32 15.90
N ILE A 3 -33.88 -41.70 14.71
CA ILE A 3 -33.15 -41.51 13.43
C ILE A 3 -33.27 -40.06 12.93
N SER A 4 -34.41 -39.40 13.19
CA SER A 4 -34.68 -38.01 12.81
C SER A 4 -33.85 -36.99 13.59
N ALA A 5 -33.55 -37.26 14.88
CA ALA A 5 -32.68 -36.39 15.67
C ALA A 5 -31.21 -36.40 15.20
N LEU A 6 -30.73 -37.55 14.69
CA LEU A 6 -29.38 -37.71 14.17
C LEU A 6 -29.17 -36.96 12.84
N PHE A 7 -30.19 -36.98 11.97
CA PHE A 7 -30.17 -36.26 10.69
C PHE A 7 -30.20 -34.74 10.87
N VAL A 8 -31.00 -34.23 11.82
CA VAL A 8 -31.07 -32.80 12.12
C VAL A 8 -29.77 -32.29 12.75
N GLY A 9 -29.13 -33.08 13.61
CA GLY A 9 -27.81 -32.76 14.17
C GLY A 9 -26.72 -32.67 13.10
N LEU A 10 -26.73 -33.57 12.11
CA LEU A 10 -25.74 -33.57 11.02
C LEU A 10 -25.87 -32.35 10.11
N VAL A 11 -27.09 -31.89 9.81
CA VAL A 11 -27.34 -30.70 8.99
C VAL A 11 -26.89 -29.41 9.71
N LEU A 12 -27.08 -29.32 11.03
CA LEU A 12 -26.61 -28.18 11.83
C LEU A 12 -25.08 -28.09 11.95
N VAL A 13 -24.38 -29.23 11.89
CA VAL A 13 -22.91 -29.28 11.95
C VAL A 13 -22.25 -28.95 10.61
N LEU A 14 -22.97 -29.09 9.48
CA LEU A 14 -22.44 -28.79 8.13
C LEU A 14 -22.70 -27.34 7.66
N ALA A 15 -23.59 -26.60 8.32
CA ALA A 15 -23.90 -25.20 8.01
C ALA A 15 -22.69 -24.22 8.06
N PRO A 16 -21.67 -24.36 8.94
CA PRO A 16 -20.53 -23.44 8.96
C PRO A 16 -19.47 -23.69 7.86
N LEU A 17 -19.67 -24.63 6.93
CA LEU A 17 -18.75 -24.82 5.79
C LEU A 17 -18.91 -23.77 4.68
N ALA A 18 -19.91 -22.89 4.77
CA ALA A 18 -20.07 -21.76 3.84
C ALA A 18 -19.24 -20.53 4.25
N ALA A 19 -18.01 -20.73 4.73
CA ALA A 19 -17.08 -19.64 4.92
C ALA A 19 -16.73 -19.05 3.54
N THR A 20 -17.26 -17.87 3.24
CA THR A 20 -16.83 -17.10 2.09
C THR A 20 -15.50 -16.45 2.44
N ALA A 21 -14.43 -16.85 1.74
CA ALA A 21 -13.18 -16.10 1.80
C ALA A 21 -13.38 -14.80 1.03
N GLN A 22 -13.19 -13.65 1.69
CA GLN A 22 -13.08 -12.38 0.97
C GLN A 22 -11.72 -12.35 0.27
N GLU A 23 -11.75 -12.49 -1.06
CA GLU A 23 -10.55 -12.38 -1.89
C GLU A 23 -10.29 -10.90 -2.19
N ILE A 24 -9.14 -10.38 -1.75
CA ILE A 24 -8.62 -9.11 -2.26
C ILE A 24 -8.06 -9.38 -3.66
N LYS A 25 -8.72 -8.86 -4.69
CA LYS A 25 -8.27 -8.98 -6.08
C LYS A 25 -7.10 -8.05 -6.33
N PHE A 26 -5.90 -8.51 -5.97
CA PHE A 26 -4.69 -7.76 -6.26
C PHE A 26 -4.48 -7.64 -7.77
N TRP A 27 -4.00 -6.47 -8.19
CA TRP A 27 -3.44 -6.20 -9.52
C TRP A 27 -4.40 -6.16 -10.71
N LYS A 28 -5.71 -6.33 -10.49
CA LYS A 28 -6.70 -6.15 -11.56
C LYS A 28 -6.80 -4.67 -11.91
N GLY A 29 -6.42 -4.30 -13.14
CA GLY A 29 -6.38 -2.90 -13.57
C GLY A 29 -5.21 -2.11 -12.98
N ALA A 30 -4.14 -2.81 -12.56
CA ALA A 30 -2.97 -2.15 -12.03
C ALA A 30 -2.24 -1.28 -13.06
N PHE A 31 -1.64 -0.20 -12.57
CA PHE A 31 -0.80 0.69 -13.34
C PHE A 31 0.54 0.92 -12.63
N ASP A 32 1.54 1.36 -13.39
CA ASP A 32 2.85 1.71 -12.87
C ASP A 32 2.90 3.19 -12.49
N ALA A 33 3.53 3.49 -11.36
CA ALA A 33 3.82 4.84 -10.91
C ALA A 33 5.34 4.94 -10.67
N ASN A 34 5.99 5.90 -11.34
CA ASN A 34 7.44 6.01 -11.42
C ASN A 34 7.89 7.40 -10.96
N PHE A 35 8.76 7.42 -9.96
CA PHE A 35 9.21 8.63 -9.29
C PHE A 35 10.73 8.70 -9.20
N VAL A 36 11.23 9.93 -9.17
CA VAL A 36 12.61 10.28 -8.86
C VAL A 36 12.66 10.85 -7.45
N ILE A 37 13.62 10.41 -6.65
CA ILE A 37 13.84 10.95 -5.31
C ILE A 37 14.51 12.32 -5.45
N ASP A 38 13.83 13.34 -4.94
CA ASP A 38 14.27 14.73 -5.01
C ASP A 38 15.20 15.07 -3.83
N SER A 39 14.81 14.65 -2.62
CA SER A 39 15.61 14.85 -1.42
C SER A 39 15.35 13.78 -0.36
N THR A 40 16.37 13.61 0.49
CA THR A 40 16.29 12.79 1.70
C THR A 40 16.93 13.57 2.84
N PHE A 41 16.33 13.56 4.02
CA PHE A 41 16.97 14.11 5.21
C PHE A 41 16.60 13.34 6.48
N THR A 42 17.40 13.54 7.52
CA THR A 42 17.18 12.99 8.86
C THR A 42 17.70 13.98 9.88
N THR A 43 17.05 14.06 11.03
CA THR A 43 17.45 14.93 12.16
C THR A 43 17.98 14.13 13.35
N ASP A 44 17.65 12.85 13.43
CA ASP A 44 17.98 11.97 14.56
C ASP A 44 18.75 10.70 14.15
N GLY A 45 18.98 10.50 12.85
CA GLY A 45 19.62 9.31 12.28
C GLY A 45 18.77 8.05 12.31
N LYS A 46 17.49 8.15 12.70
CA LYS A 46 16.55 7.01 12.83
C LYS A 46 15.32 7.19 11.96
N THR A 47 14.76 8.40 11.94
CA THR A 47 13.66 8.79 11.07
C THR A 47 14.22 9.41 9.80
N PHE A 48 13.72 8.95 8.66
CA PHE A 48 14.14 9.44 7.35
C PHE A 48 12.96 10.03 6.61
N GLU A 49 13.11 11.29 6.21
CA GLU A 49 12.14 11.98 5.37
C GLU A 49 12.60 11.93 3.92
N VAL A 50 11.66 11.64 3.01
CA VAL A 50 11.95 11.44 1.58
C VAL A 50 10.92 12.19 0.77
N SER A 51 11.38 13.05 -0.13
CA SER A 51 10.53 13.64 -1.16
C SER A 51 10.83 13.04 -2.53
N ALA A 52 9.79 12.87 -3.33
CA ALA A 52 9.91 12.34 -4.68
C ALA A 52 8.87 12.95 -5.61
N SER A 53 9.18 13.04 -6.89
CA SER A 53 8.26 13.56 -7.91
C SER A 53 8.29 12.70 -9.16
N GLY A 54 7.16 12.61 -9.85
CA GLY A 54 7.04 11.64 -10.93
C GLY A 54 5.65 11.53 -11.54
N ASP A 55 5.48 10.49 -12.34
CA ASP A 55 4.22 10.15 -12.98
C ASP A 55 3.50 9.06 -12.16
N ALA A 56 2.26 9.34 -11.77
CA ALA A 56 1.39 8.47 -11.00
C ALA A 56 0.28 7.84 -11.87
N GLY A 57 0.58 7.57 -13.14
CA GLY A 57 -0.33 6.96 -14.10
C GLY A 57 -1.58 7.82 -14.31
N PRO A 58 -2.79 7.30 -14.04
CA PRO A 58 -4.03 8.03 -14.26
C PRO A 58 -4.14 9.32 -13.42
N TYR A 59 -3.40 9.43 -12.33
CA TYR A 59 -3.39 10.62 -11.47
C TYR A 59 -2.47 11.74 -11.97
N GLY A 60 -1.67 11.50 -13.02
CA GLY A 60 -0.79 12.48 -13.64
C GLY A 60 0.48 12.78 -12.83
N ARG A 61 0.96 14.03 -12.90
CA ARG A 61 2.17 14.46 -12.18
C ARG A 61 1.89 14.47 -10.69
N ALA A 62 2.71 13.78 -9.93
CA ALA A 62 2.57 13.63 -8.49
C ALA A 62 3.85 14.01 -7.74
N TYR A 63 3.65 14.49 -6.52
CA TYR A 63 4.68 14.85 -5.57
C TYR A 63 4.39 14.17 -4.25
N LEU A 64 5.40 13.45 -3.74
CA LEU A 64 5.30 12.58 -2.59
C LEU A 64 6.18 13.12 -1.48
N SER A 65 5.71 12.95 -0.25
CA SER A 65 6.50 13.17 0.96
C SER A 65 6.28 12.00 1.90
N TYR A 66 7.35 11.32 2.28
CA TYR A 66 7.33 10.17 3.17
C TYR A 66 8.13 10.45 4.43
N VAL A 67 7.70 9.85 5.53
CA VAL A 67 8.41 9.74 6.81
C VAL A 67 8.55 8.26 7.11
N PHE A 68 9.77 7.73 6.98
CA PHE A 68 10.12 6.35 7.31
C PHE A 68 10.59 6.25 8.76
N THR A 69 10.08 5.26 9.48
CA THR A 69 10.46 4.95 10.87
C THR A 69 10.80 3.47 11.04
N ASP A 70 11.47 3.16 12.14
CA ASP A 70 11.71 1.79 12.61
C ASP A 70 11.38 1.76 14.11
N LYS A 71 10.08 1.76 14.42
CA LYS A 71 9.61 1.77 15.81
C LYS A 71 9.91 0.45 16.53
N GLY A 72 10.05 -0.64 15.79
CA GLY A 72 10.42 -1.96 16.32
C GLY A 72 11.90 -2.08 16.69
N GLY A 73 12.77 -1.26 16.07
CA GLY A 73 14.21 -1.36 16.22
C GLY A 73 14.81 -2.54 15.45
N ASP A 74 14.15 -2.97 14.38
CA ASP A 74 14.54 -4.13 13.58
C ASP A 74 15.72 -3.83 12.63
N GLY A 75 15.97 -2.55 12.32
CA GLY A 75 17.05 -2.03 11.48
C GLY A 75 16.89 -2.28 9.98
N ASP A 76 16.28 -3.41 9.60
CA ASP A 76 16.06 -3.84 8.22
C ASP A 76 14.62 -3.65 7.72
N ARG A 77 13.69 -3.26 8.59
CA ARG A 77 12.27 -3.06 8.25
C ARG A 77 11.67 -1.99 9.16
N GLY A 78 10.47 -1.57 8.80
CA GLY A 78 9.70 -0.65 9.62
C GLY A 78 8.45 -0.18 8.89
N GLU A 79 8.01 1.01 9.24
CA GLU A 79 6.76 1.60 8.81
C GLU A 79 6.98 3.00 8.26
N PHE A 80 6.02 3.48 7.49
CA PHE A 80 6.05 4.85 6.99
C PHE A 80 4.65 5.46 6.96
N THR A 81 4.63 6.78 7.04
CA THR A 81 3.49 7.61 6.65
C THR A 81 3.93 8.55 5.54
N GLY A 82 2.98 9.05 4.77
CA GLY A 82 3.27 10.01 3.73
C GLY A 82 2.03 10.70 3.18
N ILE A 83 2.28 11.66 2.30
CA ILE A 83 1.28 12.42 1.57
C ILE A 83 1.67 12.39 0.10
N ALA A 84 0.68 12.18 -0.76
CA ALA A 84 0.78 12.48 -2.18
C ALA A 84 -0.13 13.67 -2.49
N TRP A 85 0.30 14.51 -3.42
CA TRP A 85 -0.60 15.38 -4.16
C TRP A 85 -0.26 15.33 -5.63
N THR A 86 -1.29 15.36 -6.46
CA THR A 86 -1.17 15.27 -7.91
C THR A 86 -1.85 16.46 -8.56
N GLN A 87 -1.40 16.78 -9.77
CA GLN A 87 -2.02 17.79 -10.60
C GLN A 87 -2.23 17.24 -12.01
N GLN A 88 -3.50 17.19 -12.42
CA GLN A 88 -3.93 16.82 -13.77
C GLN A 88 -4.72 18.00 -14.36
N GLY A 89 -4.02 18.92 -15.02
CA GLY A 89 -4.63 20.17 -15.48
C GLY A 89 -5.03 21.07 -14.29
N GLU A 90 -6.32 21.35 -14.15
CA GLU A 90 -6.88 22.14 -13.05
C GLU A 90 -7.24 21.28 -11.82
N ASP A 91 -7.33 19.96 -11.98
CA ASP A 91 -7.70 19.05 -10.90
C ASP A 91 -6.50 18.73 -10.01
N VAL A 92 -6.69 18.90 -8.71
CA VAL A 92 -5.73 18.51 -7.66
C VAL A 92 -6.31 17.37 -6.85
N ILE A 93 -5.60 16.25 -6.80
CA ILE A 93 -5.97 15.07 -6.01
C ILE A 93 -4.91 14.88 -4.92
N THR A 94 -5.33 14.61 -3.69
CA THR A 94 -4.42 14.34 -2.57
C THR A 94 -4.62 12.93 -2.06
N ALA A 95 -3.60 12.32 -1.46
CA ALA A 95 -3.73 11.04 -0.78
C ALA A 95 -2.88 10.97 0.48
N THR A 96 -3.36 10.23 1.48
CA THR A 96 -2.53 9.78 2.60
C THR A 96 -1.96 8.42 2.27
N LEU A 97 -0.66 8.24 2.49
CA LEU A 97 0.09 7.03 2.19
C LEU A 97 0.54 6.38 3.50
N GLN A 98 0.27 5.09 3.69
CA GLN A 98 0.60 4.42 4.94
C GLN A 98 0.97 2.96 4.69
N GLY A 99 2.09 2.53 5.25
CA GLY A 99 2.57 1.19 4.95
C GLY A 99 3.82 0.77 5.69
N ILE A 100 4.43 -0.28 5.15
CA ILE A 100 5.63 -0.92 5.68
C ILE A 100 6.70 -1.04 4.60
N TYR A 101 7.94 -1.11 5.05
CA TYR A 101 9.07 -1.42 4.18
C TYR A 101 9.93 -2.54 4.77
N LYS A 102 10.66 -3.22 3.88
CA LYS A 102 11.73 -4.14 4.23
C LYS A 102 12.91 -3.93 3.28
N LYS A 103 14.10 -3.81 3.83
CA LYS A 103 15.36 -3.73 3.08
C LYS A 103 15.69 -5.11 2.52
N ASP A 104 15.98 -5.15 1.23
CA ASP A 104 16.50 -6.29 0.49
C ASP A 104 17.82 -5.85 -0.15
N GLY A 105 18.91 -6.03 0.61
CA GLY A 105 20.20 -5.43 0.29
C GLY A 105 20.12 -3.90 0.28
N LYS A 106 20.32 -3.30 -0.91
CA LYS A 106 20.29 -1.84 -1.12
C LYS A 106 18.90 -1.27 -1.41
N VAL A 107 17.94 -2.14 -1.73
CA VAL A 107 16.59 -1.74 -2.18
C VAL A 107 15.61 -1.86 -1.02
N PHE A 108 14.69 -0.92 -0.91
CA PHE A 108 13.61 -0.95 0.07
C PHE A 108 12.35 -1.44 -0.64
N ARG A 109 11.90 -2.65 -0.32
CA ARG A 109 10.59 -3.16 -0.76
C ARG A 109 9.52 -2.47 0.07
N ILE A 110 8.52 -1.89 -0.58
CA ILE A 110 7.46 -1.08 0.02
C ILE A 110 6.11 -1.72 -0.27
N TYR A 111 5.25 -1.72 0.75
CA TYR A 111 3.82 -2.04 0.63
C TYR A 111 3.00 -0.95 1.31
N SER A 112 1.97 -0.44 0.63
CA SER A 112 1.14 0.68 1.11
C SER A 112 -0.35 0.41 0.91
N LEU A 113 -1.16 0.98 1.80
CA LEU A 113 -2.59 1.23 1.60
C LEU A 113 -2.80 2.74 1.62
N ASP A 114 -3.28 3.27 0.50
CA ASP A 114 -3.41 4.70 0.28
C ASP A 114 -4.88 5.10 0.22
N ASN A 115 -5.21 6.22 0.85
CA ASN A 115 -6.55 6.80 0.84
C ASN A 115 -6.52 8.08 0.01
N VAL A 116 -7.21 8.07 -1.13
CA VAL A 116 -7.21 9.13 -2.13
C VAL A 116 -8.45 10.02 -1.97
N SER A 117 -8.29 11.34 -2.12
CA SER A 117 -9.36 12.33 -1.89
C SER A 117 -10.55 12.21 -2.86
N ASN A 118 -10.41 11.46 -3.95
CA ASN A 118 -11.50 11.16 -4.87
C ASN A 118 -12.37 9.96 -4.43
N GLY A 119 -12.10 9.39 -3.25
CA GLY A 119 -12.84 8.26 -2.68
C GLY A 119 -12.23 6.89 -2.99
N ASN A 120 -11.16 6.82 -3.78
CA ASN A 120 -10.49 5.56 -4.10
C ASN A 120 -9.54 5.14 -2.97
N PHE A 121 -9.46 3.84 -2.72
CA PHE A 121 -8.40 3.23 -1.93
C PHE A 121 -7.45 2.53 -2.86
N ASN A 122 -6.15 2.72 -2.70
CA ASN A 122 -5.16 2.02 -3.50
C ASN A 122 -4.35 1.07 -2.63
N ILE A 123 -4.01 -0.10 -3.19
CA ILE A 123 -2.92 -0.91 -2.69
C ILE A 123 -1.70 -0.75 -3.59
N VAL A 124 -0.55 -0.59 -2.94
CA VAL A 124 0.72 -0.35 -3.61
C VAL A 124 1.73 -1.39 -3.19
N SER A 125 2.49 -1.90 -4.16
CA SER A 125 3.75 -2.60 -3.91
C SER A 125 4.82 -2.05 -4.83
N GLY A 126 6.03 -1.90 -4.31
CA GLY A 126 7.12 -1.40 -5.13
C GLY A 126 8.45 -1.38 -4.41
N GLU A 127 9.35 -0.61 -4.98
CA GLU A 127 10.74 -0.55 -4.57
C GLU A 127 11.23 0.89 -4.56
N ALA A 128 11.95 1.28 -3.50
CA ALA A 128 12.75 2.48 -3.45
C ALA A 128 14.24 2.11 -3.47
N ASP A 129 14.96 2.62 -4.47
CA ASP A 129 16.42 2.54 -4.57
C ASP A 129 16.98 3.96 -4.37
N PHE A 130 17.50 4.20 -3.17
CA PHE A 130 18.09 5.49 -2.77
C PHE A 130 19.41 5.78 -3.49
N VAL A 131 20.13 4.75 -3.96
CA VAL A 131 21.37 4.92 -4.72
C VAL A 131 21.04 5.37 -6.14
N ALA A 132 20.06 4.72 -6.77
CA ALA A 132 19.57 5.08 -8.10
C ALA A 132 18.66 6.31 -8.09
N LYS A 133 18.22 6.77 -6.91
CA LYS A 133 17.23 7.84 -6.71
C LYS A 133 15.90 7.57 -7.39
N THR A 134 15.42 6.33 -7.33
CA THR A 134 14.16 5.93 -7.97
C THR A 134 13.20 5.32 -6.97
N MET A 135 11.92 5.63 -7.10
CA MET A 135 10.84 4.85 -6.49
C MET A 135 9.91 4.36 -7.60
N LYS A 136 9.68 3.05 -7.66
CA LYS A 136 8.85 2.42 -8.69
C LYS A 136 7.78 1.59 -8.01
N PHE A 137 6.54 1.84 -8.37
CA PHE A 137 5.40 1.25 -7.72
C PHE A 137 4.45 0.65 -8.75
N LYS A 138 3.87 -0.47 -8.37
CA LYS A 138 2.67 -1.02 -8.97
C LYS A 138 1.50 -0.69 -8.07
N VAL A 139 0.49 -0.05 -8.64
CA VAL A 139 -0.68 0.47 -7.92
C VAL A 139 -1.92 -0.23 -8.46
N SER A 140 -2.80 -0.65 -7.57
CA SER A 140 -4.11 -1.20 -7.92
C SER A 140 -5.17 -0.58 -7.03
N GLU A 141 -6.29 -0.19 -7.60
CA GLU A 141 -7.44 0.21 -6.80
C GLU A 141 -7.98 -0.98 -6.01
N LEU A 142 -8.26 -0.76 -4.73
CA LEU A 142 -8.84 -1.72 -3.81
C LEU A 142 -10.36 -1.54 -3.81
N ALA A 143 -11.06 -2.53 -4.39
CA ALA A 143 -12.50 -2.62 -4.25
C ALA A 143 -12.85 -3.08 -2.83
N MET A 144 -13.37 -2.16 -2.02
CA MET A 144 -13.92 -2.49 -0.70
C MET A 144 -15.23 -3.28 -0.87
N PRO A 145 -15.44 -4.37 -0.12
CA PRO A 145 -16.66 -5.19 -0.19
C PRO A 145 -17.91 -4.48 0.37
#